data_AF-A0A962QAE8-F1
#
_entry.id   AF-A0A962QAE8-F1
#
_cell.length_a   1.000
_cell.length_b   1.000
_cell.length_c   1.000
_cell.angle_alpha   90.00
_cell.angle_beta   90.00
_cell.angle_gamma   90.00
#
_symmetry.space_group_name_H-M   'P 1'
#
loop_
_entity.id
_entity.type
_entity.pdbx_description
1 polymer ?
#
loop_
_entity_poly.entity_id
_entity_poly.type
_entity_poly.pdbx_seq_one_letter_code
_entity_poly.pdbx_strand_id
1 'polypeptide(L)'
;MNFLEYSKIINETAVYPKSYGPAYTVLGLVEESWELQESIPKMDKNHSLKETGDVLWYLTATMFEYDLDLEHYNSLINLFNDGSYFTSYSDIENLSDSLVASINKVTSMTKKYIRDGNINKHLLNMYMEQILIDLCSICDRLNSDIYECMKINYDKLIKRRETNTIHGSGDNREEQVA
;
A
#
# COMPACT_ATOMS: atom_id res chain seq x y z
N MET A 1 -6.58 7.05 -12.82
CA MET A 1 -7.67 6.32 -12.13
C MET A 1 -7.77 6.88 -10.73
N ASN A 2 -8.96 6.86 -10.14
CA ASN A 2 -9.10 7.19 -8.72
C ASN A 2 -8.89 5.96 -7.83
N PHE A 3 -8.83 6.17 -6.51
CA PHE A 3 -8.56 5.11 -5.55
C PHE A 3 -9.64 4.02 -5.51
N LEU A 4 -10.90 4.38 -5.75
CA LEU A 4 -12.01 3.42 -5.75
C LEU A 4 -11.95 2.49 -6.96
N GLU A 5 -11.61 3.03 -8.14
CA GLU A 5 -11.35 2.25 -9.35
C GLU A 5 -10.17 1.30 -9.16
N TYR A 6 -9.08 1.81 -8.57
CA TYR A 6 -7.91 1.01 -8.22
C TYR A 6 -8.28 -0.11 -7.24
N SER A 7 -8.99 0.19 -6.16
CA SER A 7 -9.36 -0.80 -5.13
C SER A 7 -10.16 -1.98 -5.69
N LYS A 8 -10.98 -1.76 -6.72
CA LYS A 8 -11.70 -2.84 -7.41
C LYS A 8 -10.73 -3.85 -8.05
N ILE A 9 -9.67 -3.39 -8.71
CA ILE A 9 -8.70 -4.31 -9.34
C ILE A 9 -7.96 -5.13 -8.28
N ILE A 10 -7.67 -4.53 -7.12
CA ILE A 10 -7.02 -5.23 -6.00
C ILE A 10 -7.91 -6.37 -5.51
N ASN A 11 -9.18 -6.09 -5.25
CA ASN A 11 -10.13 -7.10 -4.78
C ASN A 11 -10.31 -8.26 -5.79
N GLU A 12 -10.29 -7.97 -7.10
CA GLU A 12 -10.39 -9.00 -8.14
C GLU A 12 -9.11 -9.82 -8.33
N THR A 13 -7.94 -9.24 -8.00
CA THR A 13 -6.62 -9.88 -8.20
C THR A 13 -6.05 -10.49 -6.92
N ALA A 14 -6.67 -10.22 -5.77
CA ALA A 14 -6.28 -10.71 -4.46
C ALA A 14 -6.44 -12.23 -4.33
N VAL A 15 -5.33 -12.96 -4.53
CA VAL A 15 -5.27 -14.42 -4.39
C VAL A 15 -4.38 -14.78 -3.21
N TYR A 16 -5.01 -15.18 -2.10
CA TYR A 16 -4.35 -15.73 -0.91
C TYR A 16 -5.37 -16.49 -0.04
N PRO A 17 -4.93 -17.36 0.88
CA PRO A 17 -5.83 -18.08 1.77
C PRO A 17 -6.62 -17.13 2.70
N LYS A 18 -7.93 -17.00 2.46
CA LYS A 18 -8.80 -16.04 3.20
C LYS A 18 -8.88 -16.33 4.70
N SER A 19 -8.65 -17.56 5.15
CA SER A 19 -8.56 -17.90 6.58
C SER A 19 -7.40 -17.20 7.30
N TYR A 20 -6.39 -16.75 6.56
CA TYR A 20 -5.23 -16.02 7.07
C TYR A 20 -5.18 -14.58 6.56
N GLY A 21 -6.25 -14.07 5.94
CA GLY A 21 -6.27 -12.81 5.21
C GLY A 21 -5.61 -11.63 5.95
N PRO A 22 -6.07 -11.27 7.15
CA PRO A 22 -5.46 -10.18 7.92
C PRO A 22 -3.97 -10.37 8.21
N ALA A 23 -3.54 -11.60 8.48
CA ALA A 23 -2.14 -11.91 8.74
C ALA A 23 -1.31 -11.81 7.45
N TYR A 24 -1.83 -12.39 6.35
CA TYR A 24 -1.18 -12.43 5.06
C TYR A 24 -0.95 -11.02 4.52
N THR A 25 -1.99 -10.18 4.51
CA THR A 25 -1.90 -8.85 3.91
C THR A 25 -0.98 -7.92 4.71
N VAL A 26 -0.95 -8.04 6.03
CA VAL A 26 -0.08 -7.21 6.89
C VAL A 26 1.37 -7.69 6.86
N LEU A 27 1.63 -8.99 6.71
CA LEU A 27 2.99 -9.49 6.50
C LEU A 27 3.54 -9.01 5.15
N GLY A 28 2.74 -9.05 4.08
CA GLY A 28 3.13 -8.48 2.80
C GLY A 28 3.33 -6.97 2.88
N LEU A 29 2.46 -6.24 3.60
CA LEU A 29 2.65 -4.80 3.83
C LEU A 29 4.02 -4.50 4.48
N VAL A 30 4.46 -5.32 5.45
CA VAL A 30 5.79 -5.20 6.06
C VAL A 30 6.90 -5.48 5.04
N GLU A 31 6.79 -6.57 4.28
CA GLU A 31 7.78 -6.97 3.28
C GLU A 31 7.99 -5.89 2.20
N GLU A 32 6.92 -5.48 1.51
CA GLU A 32 7.00 -4.47 0.44
C GLU A 32 7.46 -3.11 0.97
N SER A 33 7.12 -2.77 2.23
CA SER A 33 7.59 -1.52 2.83
C SER A 33 9.10 -1.49 3.06
N TRP A 34 9.71 -2.67 3.22
CA TRP A 34 11.15 -2.78 3.32
C TRP A 34 11.82 -2.65 1.94
N GLU A 35 11.23 -3.25 0.90
CA GLU A 35 11.70 -3.10 -0.48
C GLU A 35 11.64 -1.62 -0.92
N LEU A 36 10.55 -0.92 -0.59
CA LEU A 36 10.43 0.52 -0.80
C LEU A 36 11.55 1.30 -0.08
N GLN A 37 11.82 0.99 1.18
CA GLN A 37 12.90 1.63 1.94
C GLN A 37 14.28 1.42 1.31
N GLU A 38 14.57 0.23 0.78
CA GLU A 38 15.83 -0.05 0.10
C GLU A 38 15.92 0.68 -1.26
N SER A 39 14.79 1.01 -1.88
CA SER A 39 14.74 1.73 -3.15
C SER A 39 14.99 3.24 -3.00
N ILE A 40 14.49 3.87 -1.94
CA ILE A 40 14.51 5.34 -1.75
C ILE A 40 15.93 5.93 -1.83
N PRO A 41 16.95 5.39 -1.13
CA PRO A 41 18.31 5.93 -1.18
C PRO A 41 18.98 5.81 -2.56
N LYS A 42 18.51 4.90 -3.41
CA LYS A 42 19.08 4.64 -4.75
C LYS A 42 18.61 5.68 -5.78
N MET A 43 17.61 6.51 -5.44
CA MET A 43 17.02 7.55 -6.30
C MET A 43 16.55 7.04 -7.68
N ASP A 44 16.20 5.75 -7.81
CA ASP A 44 15.54 5.23 -8.99
C ASP A 44 14.03 5.49 -8.86
N LYS A 45 13.57 6.61 -9.42
CA LYS A 45 12.16 7.01 -9.42
C LYS A 45 11.23 5.87 -9.87
N ASN A 46 11.57 5.16 -10.95
CA ASN A 46 10.68 4.18 -11.53
C ASN A 46 10.56 2.93 -10.65
N HIS A 47 11.68 2.48 -10.10
CA HIS A 47 11.68 1.36 -9.16
C HIS A 47 10.95 1.74 -7.87
N SER A 48 11.25 2.89 -7.27
CA SER A 48 10.56 3.33 -6.04
C SER A 48 9.05 3.52 -6.21
N LEU A 49 8.58 3.97 -7.38
CA LEU A 49 7.15 4.03 -7.68
C LEU A 49 6.51 2.64 -7.80
N LYS A 50 7.23 1.66 -8.35
CA LYS A 50 6.76 0.26 -8.38
C LYS A 50 6.59 -0.28 -6.96
N GLU A 51 7.60 -0.11 -6.11
CA GLU A 51 7.56 -0.56 -4.71
C GLU A 51 6.47 0.17 -3.91
N THR A 52 6.31 1.48 -4.10
CA THR A 52 5.22 2.25 -3.48
C THR A 52 3.86 1.68 -3.88
N GLY A 53 3.71 1.26 -5.14
CA GLY A 53 2.51 0.60 -5.64
C GLY A 53 2.23 -0.74 -4.98
N ASP A 54 3.26 -1.52 -4.67
CA ASP A 54 3.12 -2.80 -3.96
C ASP A 54 2.75 -2.61 -2.49
N VAL A 55 3.33 -1.61 -1.82
CA VAL A 55 2.88 -1.21 -0.47
C VAL A 55 1.42 -0.77 -0.50
N LEU A 56 1.02 0.05 -1.47
CA LEU A 56 -0.37 0.49 -1.64
C LEU A 56 -1.32 -0.69 -1.92
N TRP A 57 -0.88 -1.70 -2.67
CA TRP A 57 -1.64 -2.92 -2.92
C TRP A 57 -1.98 -3.62 -1.60
N TYR A 58 -0.97 -3.90 -0.76
CA TYR A 58 -1.18 -4.59 0.52
C TYR A 58 -1.92 -3.74 1.54
N LEU A 59 -1.73 -2.42 1.51
CA LEU A 59 -2.52 -1.50 2.33
C LEU A 59 -4.00 -1.62 1.97
N THR A 60 -4.32 -1.58 0.67
CA THR A 60 -5.69 -1.71 0.17
C THR A 60 -6.28 -3.10 0.44
N ALA A 61 -5.51 -4.16 0.26
CA ALA A 61 -5.91 -5.52 0.63
C ALA A 61 -6.23 -5.64 2.12
N THR A 62 -5.41 -5.01 2.97
CA THR A 62 -5.63 -4.95 4.42
C THR A 62 -6.90 -4.17 4.78
N MET A 63 -7.24 -3.10 4.05
CA MET A 63 -8.53 -2.40 4.21
C MET A 63 -9.72 -3.33 3.96
N PHE A 64 -9.66 -4.19 2.94
CA PHE A 64 -10.70 -5.19 2.69
C PHE A 64 -10.80 -6.22 3.81
N GLU A 65 -9.68 -6.76 4.29
CA GLU A 65 -9.67 -7.77 5.36
C GLU A 65 -10.21 -7.25 6.70
N TYR A 66 -10.07 -5.95 6.96
CA TYR A 66 -10.61 -5.30 8.15
C TYR A 66 -11.95 -4.59 7.94
N ASP A 67 -12.52 -4.65 6.73
CA ASP A 67 -13.77 -3.97 6.40
C ASP A 67 -13.71 -2.48 6.78
N LEU A 68 -12.76 -1.77 6.16
CA LEU A 68 -12.54 -0.33 6.31
C LEU A 68 -13.21 0.44 5.16
N ASP A 69 -13.64 1.67 5.46
CA ASP A 69 -14.39 2.50 4.51
C ASP A 69 -13.47 3.12 3.44
N LEU A 70 -13.50 2.60 2.22
CA LEU A 70 -12.66 3.06 1.12
C LEU A 70 -12.99 4.48 0.64
N GLU A 71 -14.23 4.97 0.84
CA GLU A 71 -14.61 6.34 0.47
C GLU A 71 -13.88 7.38 1.32
N HIS A 72 -13.66 7.05 2.60
CA HIS A 72 -12.86 7.85 3.51
C HIS A 72 -11.41 7.99 3.02
N TYR A 73 -10.77 6.89 2.64
CA TYR A 73 -9.40 6.91 2.11
C TYR A 73 -9.30 7.63 0.76
N ASN A 74 -10.28 7.45 -0.13
CA ASN A 74 -10.35 8.22 -1.37
C ASN A 74 -10.46 9.74 -1.10
N SER A 75 -11.25 10.12 -0.10
CA SER A 75 -11.38 11.52 0.32
C SER A 75 -10.06 12.09 0.87
N LEU A 76 -9.34 11.31 1.67
CA LEU A 76 -8.01 11.68 2.18
C LEU A 76 -7.00 11.93 1.06
N ILE A 77 -6.98 11.08 0.04
CA ILE A 77 -6.12 11.25 -1.13
C ILE A 77 -6.46 12.56 -1.86
N ASN A 78 -7.75 12.86 -2.05
CA ASN A 78 -8.18 14.10 -2.71
C ASN A 78 -7.73 15.34 -1.91
N LEU A 79 -7.89 15.32 -0.58
CA LEU A 79 -7.42 16.40 0.32
C LEU A 79 -5.89 16.56 0.28
N PHE A 80 -5.15 15.48 0.14
CA PHE A 80 -3.70 15.56 -0.03
C PHE A 80 -3.33 16.23 -1.35
N ASN A 81 -3.91 15.76 -2.46
CA ASN A 81 -3.56 16.22 -3.80
C ASN A 81 -4.03 17.65 -4.09
N ASP A 82 -5.08 18.13 -3.44
CA ASP A 82 -5.51 19.53 -3.56
C ASP A 82 -4.76 20.50 -2.63
N GLY A 83 -3.83 19.97 -1.81
CA GLY A 83 -3.01 20.75 -0.87
C GLY A 83 -3.72 21.12 0.43
N SER A 84 -4.95 20.64 0.66
CA SER A 84 -5.71 20.90 1.90
C SER A 84 -5.27 20.02 3.07
N TYR A 85 -4.51 18.94 2.82
CA TYR A 85 -3.92 18.10 3.85
C TYR A 85 -2.51 18.60 4.21
N PHE A 86 -2.33 19.02 5.46
CA PHE A 86 -1.05 19.50 5.94
C PHE A 86 -0.21 18.36 6.55
N THR A 87 0.97 18.10 5.98
CA THR A 87 1.96 17.19 6.56
C THR A 87 3.07 17.97 7.27
N SER A 88 3.55 17.49 8.41
CA SER A 88 4.62 18.14 9.17
C SER A 88 6.04 17.65 8.83
N TYR A 89 6.20 16.73 7.88
CA TYR A 89 7.50 16.13 7.55
C TYR A 89 8.42 17.10 6.80
N SER A 90 9.58 17.42 7.37
CA SER A 90 10.60 18.23 6.71
C SER A 90 11.35 17.43 5.62
N ASP A 91 11.75 16.19 5.92
CA ASP A 91 12.72 15.44 5.10
C ASP A 91 12.32 13.96 4.88
N ILE A 92 12.94 13.29 3.90
CA ILE A 92 12.61 11.91 3.45
C ILE A 92 12.85 10.83 4.49
N GLU A 93 13.85 11.01 5.35
CA GLU A 93 14.16 10.08 6.44
C GLU A 93 13.02 10.02 7.47
N ASN A 94 12.52 11.18 7.91
CA ASN A 94 11.40 11.25 8.87
C ASN A 94 10.11 10.61 8.32
N LEU A 95 9.94 10.61 7.00
CA LEU A 95 8.81 9.99 6.33
C LEU A 95 8.94 8.46 6.29
N SER A 96 10.15 7.97 6.01
CA SER A 96 10.46 6.53 6.09
C SER A 96 10.23 5.99 7.50
N ASP A 97 10.71 6.71 8.53
CA ASP A 97 10.50 6.31 9.93
C ASP A 97 9.03 6.31 10.32
N SER A 98 8.26 7.30 9.87
CA SER A 98 6.80 7.36 10.08
C SER A 98 6.08 6.16 9.47
N LEU A 99 6.42 5.82 8.23
CA LEU A 99 5.83 4.70 7.51
C LEU A 99 6.06 3.39 8.29
N VAL A 100 7.33 3.14 8.67
CA VAL A 100 7.72 1.95 9.44
C VAL A 100 7.03 1.92 10.80
N ALA A 101 6.98 3.05 11.51
CA ALA A 101 6.33 3.12 12.80
C ALA A 101 4.84 2.79 12.70
N SER A 102 4.15 3.32 11.70
CA SER A 102 2.72 3.09 11.48
C SER A 102 2.42 1.65 11.07
N ILE A 103 3.21 1.07 10.16
CA ILE A 103 3.11 -0.34 9.78
C ILE A 103 3.33 -1.24 11.00
N ASN A 104 4.34 -0.96 11.84
CA ASN A 104 4.59 -1.72 13.08
C ASN A 104 3.40 -1.68 14.06
N LYS A 105 2.66 -0.57 14.10
CA LYS A 105 1.44 -0.47 14.90
C LYS A 105 0.33 -1.34 14.32
N VAL A 106 0.11 -1.30 13.01
CA VAL A 106 -0.84 -2.19 12.32
C VAL A 106 -0.48 -3.67 12.59
N THR A 107 0.77 -4.07 12.39
CA THR A 107 1.25 -5.43 12.69
C THR A 107 1.00 -5.85 14.14
N SER A 108 1.27 -4.94 15.09
CA SER A 108 1.00 -5.20 16.51
C SER A 108 -0.49 -5.37 16.81
N MET A 109 -1.35 -4.60 16.12
CA MET A 109 -2.80 -4.71 16.25
C MET A 109 -3.32 -5.99 15.61
N THR A 110 -2.83 -6.36 14.43
CA THR A 110 -3.14 -7.62 13.74
C THR A 110 -2.76 -8.83 14.58
N LYS A 111 -1.58 -8.83 15.21
CA LYS A 111 -1.17 -9.89 16.14
C LYS A 111 -2.16 -10.04 17.31
N LYS A 112 -2.59 -8.92 17.90
CA LYS A 112 -3.58 -8.94 18.99
C LYS A 112 -4.95 -9.43 18.50
N TYR A 113 -5.37 -9.00 17.31
CA TYR A 113 -6.60 -9.46 16.67
C TYR A 113 -6.60 -10.97 16.43
N ILE A 114 -5.50 -11.54 15.94
CA ILE A 114 -5.37 -12.99 15.74
C ILE A 114 -5.51 -13.76 17.05
N ARG A 115 -4.96 -13.21 18.15
CA ARG A 115 -5.04 -13.84 19.48
C ARG A 115 -6.41 -13.70 20.13
N ASP A 116 -7.00 -12.51 20.04
CA ASP A 116 -8.13 -12.09 20.89
C ASP A 116 -9.46 -11.93 20.12
N GLY A 117 -9.44 -12.04 18.78
CA GLY A 117 -10.60 -11.90 17.89
C GLY A 117 -11.15 -10.47 17.75
N ASN A 118 -10.58 -9.49 18.46
CA ASN A 118 -11.07 -8.12 18.51
C ASN A 118 -9.97 -7.12 18.14
N ILE A 119 -10.33 -6.07 17.42
CA ILE A 119 -9.43 -4.99 17.02
C ILE A 119 -10.09 -3.63 17.21
N ASN A 120 -9.33 -2.64 17.67
CA ASN A 120 -9.80 -1.26 17.75
C ASN A 120 -9.76 -0.63 16.34
N LYS A 121 -10.89 -0.67 15.62
CA LYS A 121 -11.00 -0.15 14.24
C LYS A 121 -10.67 1.35 14.15
N HIS A 122 -10.98 2.16 15.16
CA HIS A 122 -10.65 3.58 15.15
C HIS A 122 -9.14 3.80 15.14
N LEU A 123 -8.42 3.13 16.04
CA LEU A 123 -6.95 3.22 16.08
C LEU A 123 -6.31 2.59 14.83
N LEU A 124 -6.91 1.53 14.28
CA LEU A 124 -6.45 0.92 13.04
C LEU A 124 -6.54 1.92 11.89
N ASN A 125 -7.69 2.60 11.72
CA ASN A 125 -7.87 3.63 10.71
C ASN A 125 -6.81 4.71 10.84
N MET A 126 -6.55 5.25 12.04
CA MET A 126 -5.51 6.28 12.22
C MET A 126 -4.14 5.86 11.69
N TYR A 127 -3.72 4.61 11.92
CA TYR A 127 -2.42 4.13 11.42
C TYR A 127 -2.45 3.79 9.92
N MET A 128 -3.56 3.28 9.40
CA MET A 128 -3.73 3.02 7.96
C MET A 128 -3.78 4.32 7.16
N GLU A 129 -4.42 5.37 7.70
CA GLU A 129 -4.43 6.72 7.15
C GLU A 129 -3.03 7.30 7.11
N GLN A 130 -2.28 7.18 8.21
CA GLN A 130 -0.90 7.66 8.27
C GLN A 130 -0.03 6.98 7.20
N ILE A 131 -0.15 5.66 7.03
CA ILE A 131 0.58 4.93 5.98
C ILE A 131 0.20 5.47 4.59
N LEU A 132 -1.08 5.68 4.32
CA LEU A 132 -1.53 6.20 3.02
C LEU A 132 -0.95 7.60 2.73
N ILE A 133 -1.00 8.50 3.72
CA ILE A 133 -0.42 9.83 3.60
C ILE A 133 1.10 9.74 3.40
N ASP A 134 1.77 8.83 4.10
CA ASP A 134 3.20 8.63 3.93
C ASP A 134 3.55 8.20 2.49
N LEU A 135 2.75 7.31 1.88
CA LEU A 135 2.90 6.92 0.47
C LEU A 135 2.63 8.08 -0.49
N CYS A 136 1.62 8.90 -0.24
CA CYS A 136 1.35 10.10 -1.04
C CYS A 136 2.53 11.07 -0.99
N SER A 137 3.10 11.32 0.20
CA SER A 137 4.28 12.17 0.38
C SER A 137 5.54 11.57 -0.26
N ILE A 138 5.69 10.24 -0.29
CA ILE A 138 6.79 9.59 -1.02
C ILE A 138 6.65 9.85 -2.51
N CYS A 139 5.45 9.68 -3.08
CA CYS A 139 5.20 9.96 -4.50
C CYS A 139 5.54 11.42 -4.87
N ASP A 140 5.10 12.38 -4.05
CA ASP A 140 5.39 13.80 -4.26
C ASP A 140 6.90 14.09 -4.27
N ARG A 141 7.65 13.51 -3.33
CA ARG A 141 9.13 13.62 -3.28
C ARG A 141 9.84 12.96 -4.45
N LEU A 142 9.22 11.97 -5.07
CA LEU A 142 9.68 11.36 -6.32
C LEU A 142 9.26 12.17 -7.57
N ASN A 143 8.72 13.39 -7.39
CA ASN A 143 8.15 14.23 -8.44
C ASN A 143 7.08 13.48 -9.24
N SER A 144 6.12 12.88 -8.54
CA SER A 144 5.01 12.08 -9.04
C SER A 144 3.80 12.25 -8.12
N ASP A 145 2.74 11.48 -8.33
CA ASP A 145 1.58 11.46 -7.44
C ASP A 145 1.06 10.03 -7.23
N ILE A 146 0.18 9.88 -6.24
CA ILE A 146 -0.35 8.56 -5.88
C ILE A 146 -1.23 7.96 -7.00
N TYR A 147 -1.80 8.77 -7.89
CA TYR A 147 -2.60 8.25 -9.01
C TYR A 147 -1.71 7.69 -10.13
N GLU A 148 -0.55 8.29 -10.39
CA GLU A 148 0.48 7.74 -11.28
C GLU A 148 1.00 6.42 -10.72
N CYS A 149 1.27 6.35 -9.41
CA CYS A 149 1.63 5.11 -8.71
C CYS A 149 0.56 4.02 -8.86
N MET A 150 -0.72 4.34 -8.63
CA MET A 150 -1.84 3.42 -8.86
C MET A 150 -1.90 2.94 -10.30
N LYS A 151 -1.64 3.82 -11.27
CA LYS A 151 -1.67 3.47 -12.69
C LYS A 151 -0.55 2.48 -13.05
N ILE A 152 0.66 2.71 -12.56
CA ILE A 152 1.80 1.79 -12.74
C ILE A 152 1.48 0.41 -12.15
N ASN A 153 0.96 0.36 -10.92
CA ASN A 153 0.63 -0.91 -10.28
C ASN A 153 -0.55 -1.62 -10.99
N TYR A 154 -1.58 -0.88 -11.38
CA TYR A 154 -2.70 -1.42 -12.17
C TYR A 154 -2.22 -2.06 -13.48
N ASP A 155 -1.37 -1.38 -14.25
CA ASP A 155 -0.87 -1.91 -15.52
C ASP A 155 -0.05 -3.19 -15.29
N LYS A 156 0.74 -3.24 -14.21
CA LYS A 156 1.43 -4.46 -13.76
C LYS A 156 0.46 -5.60 -13.44
N LEU A 157 -0.61 -5.34 -12.68
CA LEU A 157 -1.61 -6.35 -12.32
C LEU A 157 -2.39 -6.87 -13.54
N ILE A 158 -2.77 -6.00 -14.46
CA ILE A 158 -3.44 -6.39 -15.71
C ILE A 158 -2.53 -7.29 -16.53
N LYS A 159 -1.26 -6.91 -16.70
CA LYS A 159 -0.31 -7.74 -17.43
C LYS A 159 -0.15 -9.12 -16.78
N ARG A 160 -0.03 -9.19 -15.44
CA ARG A 160 0.03 -10.47 -14.69
C ARG A 160 -1.22 -11.33 -14.88
N ARG A 161 -2.39 -10.70 -14.96
CA ARG A 161 -3.67 -11.38 -15.25
C ARG A 161 -3.68 -11.95 -16.67
N GLU A 162 -3.28 -11.15 -17.66
CA GLU A 162 -3.21 -11.55 -19.08
C GLU A 162 -2.20 -12.68 -19.31
N THR A 163 -1.07 -12.67 -18.60
CA THR A 163 -0.02 -13.70 -18.70
C THR A 163 -0.23 -14.87 -17.75
N ASN A 164 -1.33 -14.93 -16.99
CA ASN A 164 -1.60 -15.96 -15.97
C ASN A 164 -0.50 -16.12 -14.89
N THR A 165 0.29 -15.08 -14.62
CA THR A 165 1.39 -15.07 -13.63
C THR A 165 1.02 -14.46 -12.28
N ILE A 166 -0.28 -14.29 -12.03
CA ILE A 166 -0.80 -13.69 -10.79
C ILE A 166 -0.48 -14.50 -9.52
N HIS A 167 -0.08 -15.78 -9.66
CA HIS A 167 0.26 -16.68 -8.54
C HIS A 167 1.77 -16.71 -8.26
N GLY A 168 2.18 -16.60 -6.99
CA GLY A 168 3.57 -16.76 -6.52
C GLY A 168 4.20 -15.51 -5.89
N SER A 169 5.40 -15.67 -5.32
CA SER A 169 6.27 -14.62 -4.78
C SER A 169 7.43 -14.38 -5.78
N GLY A 170 7.51 -13.19 -6.38
CA GLY A 170 8.62 -12.87 -7.28
C GLY A 170 8.36 -11.67 -8.19
N ASP A 171 9.41 -10.90 -8.44
CA ASP A 171 9.39 -9.70 -9.27
C ASP A 171 9.35 -9.97 -10.75
N ASN A 172 8.77 -9.01 -11.49
CA ASN A 172 8.82 -8.93 -12.95
C ASN A 172 8.41 -10.24 -13.67
N ARG A 173 7.54 -11.06 -13.07
CA ARG A 173 7.07 -12.33 -13.66
C ARG A 173 6.39 -12.13 -15.01
N GLU A 174 5.66 -11.03 -15.14
CA GLU A 174 5.03 -10.60 -16.38
C GLU A 174 6.03 -10.25 -17.51
N GLU A 175 7.32 -10.11 -17.20
CA GLU A 175 8.38 -9.87 -18.18
C GLU A 175 9.09 -11.16 -18.63
N GLN A 176 8.89 -12.27 -17.90
CA GLN A 176 9.52 -13.56 -18.18
C GLN A 176 8.73 -14.44 -19.17
N VAL A 177 7.50 -14.04 -19.50
CA VAL A 177 6.63 -14.73 -20.46
C VAL A 177 6.65 -13.93 -21.76
N ALA A 178 7.70 -14.14 -22.56
CA ALA A 178 7.85 -13.63 -23.92
C ALA A 178 7.81 -14.79 -24.93
#